data_AF-A0A6I2UZY8-F1
#
_entry.id   AF-A0A6I2UZY8-F1
#
_cell.length_a   1.000
_cell.length_b   1.000
_cell.length_c   1.000
_cell.angle_alpha   90.00
_cell.angle_beta   90.00
_cell.angle_gamma   90.00
#
_symmetry.space_group_name_H-M   'P 1'
#
loop_
_entity.id
_entity.type
_entity.pdbx_description
1 polymer ?
#
loop_
_entity_poly.entity_id
_entity_poly.type
_entity_poly.pdbx_seq_one_letter_code
_entity_poly.pdbx_strand_id
1 'polypeptide(L)'
;MKQEKNNEQGYILLETLGISLMLLAMTGCLLFYRQAAALRCADAARTTALYLAREEFSRLQWMEQNEESFSASSVQPWLGSPDSLRQNGGIYRVRAETGSRDSTGMVSVVVVVQWEKSGFSGEQRFRRLIGRHGQESKRM
;
A
#
# COMPACT_ATOMS: atom_id res chain seq x y z
N MET A 1 -0.52 -61.46 -31.29
CA MET A 1 0.34 -60.27 -31.51
C MET A 1 -0.39 -58.93 -31.73
N LYS A 2 -1.74 -58.87 -31.83
CA LYS A 2 -2.46 -57.57 -31.96
C LYS A 2 -2.94 -56.99 -30.62
N GLN A 3 -2.97 -57.79 -29.54
CA GLN A 3 -3.46 -57.33 -28.22
C GLN A 3 -2.39 -56.67 -27.34
N GLU A 4 -1.11 -57.04 -27.44
CA GLU A 4 -0.04 -56.42 -26.64
C GLU A 4 0.19 -54.94 -27.00
N LYS A 5 0.08 -54.62 -28.30
CA LYS A 5 0.26 -53.25 -28.80
C LYS A 5 -0.76 -52.24 -28.27
N ASN A 6 -1.99 -52.68 -27.99
CA ASN A 6 -3.02 -51.82 -27.42
C ASN A 6 -2.80 -51.56 -25.91
N ASN A 7 -2.13 -52.48 -25.21
CA ASN A 7 -1.86 -52.35 -23.78
C ASN A 7 -0.71 -51.36 -23.53
N GLU A 8 0.33 -51.39 -24.38
CA GLU A 8 1.41 -50.41 -24.38
C GLU A 8 0.91 -48.99 -24.73
N GLN A 9 0.01 -48.87 -25.71
CA GLN A 9 -0.61 -47.58 -26.05
C GLN A 9 -1.45 -47.01 -24.92
N GLY A 10 -2.19 -47.84 -24.18
CA GLY A 10 -2.96 -47.41 -23.01
C GLY A 10 -2.05 -46.93 -21.87
N TYR A 11 -0.91 -47.59 -21.66
CA TYR A 11 0.07 -47.20 -20.66
C TYR A 11 0.73 -45.85 -20.99
N ILE A 12 1.15 -45.66 -22.25
CA ILE A 12 1.72 -44.40 -22.73
C ILE A 12 0.71 -43.25 -22.62
N LEU A 13 -0.57 -43.52 -22.91
CA LEU A 13 -1.64 -42.52 -22.77
C LEU A 13 -1.84 -42.11 -21.30
N LEU A 14 -1.74 -43.06 -20.37
CA LEU A 14 -1.92 -42.81 -18.94
C LEU A 14 -0.73 -42.08 -18.34
N GLU A 15 0.50 -42.41 -18.78
CA GLU A 15 1.73 -41.73 -18.38
C GLU A 15 1.75 -40.27 -18.86
N THR A 16 1.36 -40.02 -20.12
CA THR A 16 1.28 -38.66 -20.66
C THR A 16 0.20 -37.82 -19.97
N LEU A 17 -0.92 -38.42 -19.57
CA LEU A 17 -1.95 -37.76 -18.76
C LEU A 17 -1.43 -37.40 -17.36
N GLY A 18 -0.69 -38.32 -16.73
CA GLY A 18 -0.05 -38.08 -15.43
C GLY A 18 0.97 -36.94 -15.46
N ILE A 19 1.84 -36.92 -16.48
CA ILE A 19 2.84 -35.86 -16.68
C ILE A 19 2.13 -34.52 -16.96
N SER A 20 1.07 -34.51 -17.77
CA SER A 20 0.30 -33.30 -18.06
C SER A 20 -0.38 -32.73 -16.81
N LEU A 21 -0.94 -33.59 -15.96
CA LEU A 21 -1.52 -33.18 -14.68
C LEU A 21 -0.45 -32.60 -13.74
N MET A 22 0.73 -33.23 -13.69
CA MET A 22 1.85 -32.76 -12.88
C MET A 22 2.37 -31.40 -13.36
N LEU A 23 2.45 -31.17 -14.67
CA LEU A 23 2.80 -29.87 -15.27
C LEU A 23 1.76 -28.79 -14.96
N LEU A 24 0.47 -29.13 -15.01
CA LEU A 24 -0.63 -28.25 -14.60
C LEU A 24 -0.53 -27.85 -13.12
N ALA A 25 -0.21 -28.81 -12.25
CA ALA A 25 -0.01 -28.53 -10.83
C ALA A 25 1.20 -27.60 -10.59
N MET A 26 2.33 -27.86 -11.26
CA MET A 26 3.53 -27.02 -11.16
C MET A 26 3.30 -25.60 -11.67
N THR A 27 2.63 -25.45 -12.81
CA THR A 27 2.28 -24.12 -13.37
C THR A 27 1.30 -23.38 -12.47
N GLY A 28 0.34 -24.08 -11.86
CA GLY A 28 -0.52 -23.53 -10.81
C GLY A 28 0.28 -22.98 -9.63
N CYS A 29 1.24 -23.75 -9.10
CA CYS A 29 2.11 -23.30 -8.01
C CYS A 29 2.91 -22.04 -8.36
N LEU A 30 3.40 -21.90 -9.60
CA LEU A 30 4.09 -20.71 -10.05
C LEU A 30 3.19 -19.47 -10.08
N LEU A 31 1.94 -19.61 -10.52
CA LEU A 31 0.96 -18.53 -10.50
C LEU A 31 0.66 -18.07 -9.07
N PHE A 32 0.42 -19.01 -8.15
CA PHE A 32 0.22 -18.69 -6.74
C PHE A 32 1.43 -18.03 -6.11
N TYR A 33 2.64 -18.48 -6.45
CA TYR A 33 3.88 -17.86 -5.98
C TYR A 33 4.01 -16.41 -6.45
N ARG A 34 3.73 -16.12 -7.73
CA ARG A 34 3.75 -14.75 -8.26
C ARG A 34 2.73 -13.85 -7.55
N GLN A 35 1.53 -14.36 -7.29
CA GLN A 35 0.50 -13.62 -6.56
C GLN A 35 0.93 -13.35 -5.11
N ALA A 36 1.50 -14.34 -4.42
CA ALA A 36 2.03 -14.16 -3.07
C ALA A 36 3.18 -13.16 -3.03
N ALA A 37 4.09 -13.17 -4.00
CA ALA A 37 5.18 -12.19 -4.10
C ALA A 37 4.66 -10.76 -4.33
N ALA A 38 3.66 -10.60 -5.21
CA ALA A 38 3.01 -9.31 -5.44
C ALA A 38 2.31 -8.81 -4.17
N LEU A 39 1.60 -9.68 -3.45
CA LEU A 39 0.91 -9.34 -2.22
C LEU A 39 1.89 -8.90 -1.12
N ARG A 40 3.02 -9.61 -0.95
CA ARG A 40 4.07 -9.22 0.00
C ARG A 40 4.67 -7.85 -0.34
N CYS A 41 4.88 -7.56 -1.62
CA CYS A 41 5.37 -6.23 -2.04
C CYS A 41 4.36 -5.13 -1.72
N ALA A 42 3.06 -5.39 -1.97
CA ALA A 42 2.00 -4.46 -1.63
C ALA A 42 1.89 -4.23 -0.11
N ASP A 43 1.96 -5.28 0.71
CA ASP A 43 1.88 -5.15 2.17
C ASP A 43 3.09 -4.43 2.77
N ALA A 44 4.30 -4.70 2.26
CA ALA A 44 5.49 -3.94 2.62
C ALA A 44 5.35 -2.46 2.24
N ALA A 45 4.78 -2.16 1.06
CA ALA A 45 4.54 -0.78 0.65
C ALA A 45 3.48 -0.07 1.50
N ARG A 46 2.41 -0.79 1.88
CA ARG A 46 1.33 -0.28 2.74
C ARG A 46 1.82 0.05 4.14
N THR A 47 2.66 -0.79 4.72
CA THR A 47 3.24 -0.51 6.05
C THR A 47 4.12 0.73 6.02
N THR A 48 5.01 0.86 5.03
CA THR A 48 5.81 2.09 4.82
C THR A 48 4.92 3.32 4.60
N ALA A 49 3.88 3.20 3.78
CA ALA A 49 2.95 4.30 3.54
C ALA A 49 2.22 4.75 4.83
N LEU A 50 1.85 3.81 5.70
CA LEU A 50 1.26 4.13 6.99
C LEU A 50 2.26 4.86 7.91
N TYR A 51 3.52 4.45 7.94
CA TYR A 51 4.56 5.13 8.72
C TYR A 51 4.79 6.56 8.22
N LEU A 52 4.92 6.75 6.90
CA LEU A 52 5.08 8.08 6.30
C LEU A 52 3.86 8.97 6.58
N ALA A 53 2.64 8.44 6.45
CA ALA A 53 1.44 9.19 6.76
C ALA A 53 1.38 9.59 8.25
N ARG A 54 1.77 8.68 9.15
CA ARG A 54 1.82 8.97 10.59
C ARG A 54 2.85 10.04 10.93
N GLU A 55 4.02 10.00 10.30
CA GLU A 55 5.05 11.03 10.45
C GLU A 55 4.50 12.39 10.00
N GLU A 56 3.86 12.46 8.82
CA GLU A 56 3.27 13.71 8.32
C GLU A 56 2.20 14.25 9.26
N PHE A 57 1.31 13.40 9.76
CA PHE A 57 0.30 13.81 10.73
C PHE A 57 0.91 14.35 12.03
N SER A 58 1.97 13.73 12.52
CA SER A 58 2.66 14.19 13.72
C SER A 58 3.32 15.55 13.50
N ARG A 59 3.92 15.78 12.34
CA ARG A 59 4.52 17.09 11.98
C ARG A 59 3.45 18.17 11.85
N LEU A 60 2.35 17.89 11.15
CA LEU A 60 1.23 18.82 11.01
C LEU A 60 0.56 19.14 12.36
N GLN A 61 0.45 18.14 13.24
CA GLN A 61 -0.05 18.35 14.59
C GLN A 61 0.88 19.23 15.43
N TRP A 62 2.20 19.06 15.30
CA TRP A 62 3.19 19.91 15.96
C TRP A 62 3.13 21.35 15.45
N MET A 63 3.06 21.56 14.13
CA MET A 63 2.92 22.89 13.51
C MET A 63 1.68 23.64 14.05
N GLU A 64 0.52 22.96 14.11
CA GLU A 64 -0.71 23.54 14.67
C GLU A 64 -0.63 23.88 16.16
N GLN A 65 0.21 23.17 16.93
CA GLN A 65 0.42 23.45 18.35
C GLN A 65 1.38 24.63 18.57
N ASN A 66 2.36 24.80 17.69
CA ASN A 66 3.45 25.77 17.81
C ASN A 66 3.20 27.12 17.09
N GLU A 67 1.94 27.42 16.74
CA GLU A 67 1.50 28.67 16.06
C GLU A 67 2.04 28.90 14.65
N GLU A 68 2.77 27.93 14.11
CA GLU A 68 3.07 27.83 12.69
C GLU A 68 1.87 27.20 11.97
N SER A 69 0.73 27.91 11.99
CA SER A 69 -0.50 27.42 11.36
C SER A 69 -0.26 27.22 9.87
N PHE A 70 -0.51 26.00 9.39
CA PHE A 70 -0.49 25.73 7.97
C PHE A 70 -1.74 26.31 7.31
N SER A 71 -1.64 26.75 6.05
CA SER A 71 -2.79 27.28 5.33
C SER A 71 -3.88 26.21 5.23
N ALA A 72 -5.05 26.48 5.81
CA ALA A 72 -6.25 25.68 5.60
C ALA A 72 -6.62 25.72 4.11
N SER A 73 -7.18 24.62 3.59
CA SER A 73 -7.53 24.50 2.17
C SER A 73 -6.33 24.59 1.22
N SER A 74 -5.18 24.00 1.60
CA SER A 74 -3.98 23.96 0.76
C SER A 74 -3.44 22.54 0.60
N VAL A 75 -2.66 22.34 -0.47
CA VAL A 75 -1.87 21.12 -0.66
C VAL A 75 -0.46 21.40 -0.14
N GLN A 76 -0.10 20.74 0.96
CA GLN A 76 1.22 20.82 1.57
C GLN A 76 2.12 19.75 0.95
N PRO A 77 3.36 20.12 0.53
CA PRO A 77 4.37 19.14 0.16
C PRO A 77 4.86 18.38 1.41
N TRP A 78 5.50 17.24 1.21
CA TRP A 78 6.10 16.44 2.28
C TRP A 78 6.98 17.29 3.22
N LEU A 79 6.64 17.27 4.51
CA LEU A 79 7.33 18.07 5.55
C LEU A 79 8.50 17.32 6.21
N GLY A 80 8.66 16.02 5.92
CA GLY A 80 9.73 15.19 6.48
C GLY A 80 11.02 15.21 5.67
N SER A 81 11.96 14.34 6.04
CA SER A 81 13.22 14.19 5.30
C SER A 81 12.96 13.61 3.90
N PRO A 82 13.59 14.15 2.83
CA PRO A 82 13.48 13.58 1.50
C PRO A 82 14.04 12.15 1.40
N ASP A 83 14.96 11.76 2.30
CA ASP A 83 15.49 10.39 2.34
C ASP A 83 14.44 9.36 2.77
N SER A 84 13.46 9.77 3.57
CA SER A 84 12.33 8.91 3.98
C SER A 84 11.45 8.51 2.79
N LEU A 85 11.46 9.29 1.69
CA LEU A 85 10.72 8.99 0.46
C LEU A 85 11.37 7.87 -0.37
N ARG A 86 12.59 7.44 -0.03
CA ARG A 86 13.34 6.37 -0.72
C ARG A 86 13.63 5.19 0.21
N GLN A 87 12.62 4.74 0.95
CA GLN A 87 12.77 3.61 1.87
C GLN A 87 12.39 2.28 1.21
N ASN A 88 12.97 1.19 1.73
CA ASN A 88 12.58 -0.18 1.39
C ASN A 88 12.65 -0.48 -0.13
N GLY A 89 13.56 0.17 -0.86
CA GLY A 89 13.75 0.01 -2.30
C GLY A 89 12.59 0.50 -3.19
N GLY A 90 11.64 1.26 -2.61
CA GLY A 90 10.54 1.88 -3.34
C GLY A 90 10.69 3.41 -3.40
N ILE A 91 10.02 4.03 -4.38
CA ILE A 91 9.91 5.48 -4.49
C ILE A 91 8.53 5.88 -4.00
N TYR A 92 8.50 6.77 -3.00
CA TYR A 92 7.27 7.25 -2.39
C TYR A 92 7.09 8.74 -2.69
N ARG A 93 5.84 9.15 -2.91
CA ARG A 93 5.44 10.55 -3.03
C ARG A 93 4.32 10.81 -2.04
N VAL A 94 4.59 11.68 -1.07
CA VAL A 94 3.63 12.06 -0.03
C VAL A 94 3.17 13.49 -0.29
N ARG A 95 1.85 13.70 -0.19
CA ARG A 95 1.22 15.02 -0.22
C ARG A 95 0.14 15.08 0.85
N ALA A 96 0.02 16.21 1.54
CA ALA A 96 -1.04 16.44 2.50
C ALA A 96 -2.03 17.47 1.95
N GLU A 97 -3.30 17.09 1.89
CA GLU A 97 -4.41 17.97 1.53
C GLU A 97 -5.11 18.41 2.81
N THR A 98 -5.07 19.71 3.09
CA THR A 98 -5.73 20.28 4.26
C THR A 98 -7.08 20.84 3.83
N GLY A 99 -8.13 20.50 4.57
CA GLY A 99 -9.48 21.00 4.38
C GLY A 99 -9.68 22.36 5.04
N SER A 100 -10.91 22.88 4.95
CA SER A 100 -11.30 24.04 5.74
C SER A 100 -11.31 23.72 7.24
N ARG A 101 -11.09 24.76 8.06
CA ARG A 101 -11.25 24.66 9.51
C ARG A 101 -12.76 24.63 9.81
N ASP A 102 -13.19 23.63 10.56
CA ASP A 102 -14.57 23.50 11.01
C ASP A 102 -14.88 24.51 12.13
N SER A 103 -16.18 24.71 12.38
CA SER A 103 -16.76 25.49 13.50
C SER A 103 -16.21 25.13 14.88
N THR A 104 -15.64 23.93 15.02
CA THR A 104 -14.98 23.42 16.24
C THR A 104 -13.50 23.78 16.35
N GLY A 105 -12.95 24.48 15.35
CA GLY A 105 -11.53 24.83 15.29
C GLY A 105 -10.62 23.71 14.75
N MET A 106 -11.18 22.55 14.39
CA MET A 106 -10.44 21.41 13.83
C MET A 106 -10.26 21.52 12.31
N VAL A 107 -9.15 21.00 11.79
CA VAL A 107 -8.86 20.92 10.35
C VAL A 107 -8.82 19.46 9.91
N SER A 108 -9.56 19.12 8.85
CA SER A 108 -9.47 17.80 8.22
C SER A 108 -8.23 17.73 7.35
N VAL A 109 -7.34 16.77 7.61
CA VAL A 109 -6.14 16.53 6.81
C VAL A 109 -6.25 15.17 6.13
N VAL A 110 -5.99 15.14 4.83
CA VAL A 110 -5.88 13.91 4.04
C VAL A 110 -4.45 13.77 3.54
N VAL A 111 -3.72 12.78 4.04
CA VAL A 111 -2.38 12.45 3.55
C VAL A 111 -2.49 11.39 2.47
N VAL A 112 -2.02 11.73 1.27
CA VAL A 112 -1.98 10.84 0.11
C VAL A 112 -0.54 10.35 -0.06
N VAL A 113 -0.36 9.04 0.01
CA VAL A 113 0.92 8.38 -0.22
C VAL A 113 0.82 7.55 -1.50
N GLN A 114 1.55 7.96 -2.52
CA GLN A 114 1.74 7.21 -3.75
C GLN A 114 3.06 6.47 -3.66
N TRP A 115 3.11 5.24 -4.16
CA TRP A 115 4.32 4.44 -4.15
C TRP A 115 4.50 3.68 -5.46
N GLU A 116 5.76 3.43 -5.79
CA GLU A 116 6.18 2.59 -6.90
C GLU A 116 7.33 1.69 -6.43
N LYS A 117 7.17 0.37 -6.57
CA LYS A 117 8.15 -0.64 -6.18
C LYS A 117 8.07 -1.87 -7.08
N SER A 118 9.20 -2.25 -7.68
CA SER A 118 9.33 -3.48 -8.49
C SER A 118 8.25 -3.65 -9.58
N GLY A 119 7.87 -2.56 -10.26
CA GLY A 119 6.84 -2.57 -11.31
C GLY A 119 5.40 -2.56 -10.80
N PHE A 120 5.19 -2.55 -9.48
CA PHE A 120 3.89 -2.33 -8.86
C PHE A 120 3.79 -0.88 -8.38
N SER A 121 2.62 -0.28 -8.54
CA SER A 121 2.31 1.03 -8.01
C SER A 121 0.99 1.01 -7.25
N GLY A 122 0.84 1.96 -6.35
CA GLY A 122 -0.37 2.08 -5.56
C GLY A 122 -0.50 3.45 -4.91
N GLU A 123 -1.72 3.73 -4.45
CA GLU A 123 -2.04 4.93 -3.70
C GLU A 123 -2.78 4.54 -2.42
N GLN A 124 -2.41 5.17 -1.31
CA GLN A 124 -3.18 5.14 -0.08
C GLN A 124 -3.50 6.54 0.40
N ARG A 125 -4.71 6.71 0.89
CA ARG A 125 -5.20 7.96 1.46
C ARG A 125 -5.56 7.72 2.91
N PHE A 126 -5.00 8.55 3.78
CA PHE A 126 -5.28 8.52 5.20
C PHE A 126 -5.93 9.85 5.57
N ARG A 127 -7.05 9.81 6.29
CA ARG A 127 -7.74 11.01 6.78
C ARG A 127 -7.62 11.09 8.29
N ARG A 128 -7.32 12.28 8.81
CA ARG A 128 -7.34 12.57 10.24
C ARG A 128 -7.80 14.00 10.49
N LEU A 129 -8.54 14.20 11.58
CA LEU A 129 -8.86 15.53 12.10
C LEU A 129 -7.73 15.98 13.03
N ILE A 130 -7.20 17.18 12.81
CA ILE A 130 -6.17 17.81 13.65
C ILE A 130 -6.77 19.04 14.30
N GLY A 131 -6.59 19.19 15.60
CA GLY A 131 -7.00 20.37 16.37
C GLY A 131 -5.95 20.72 17.41
N ARG A 132 -5.98 21.96 17.89
CA ARG A 132 -5.04 22.45 18.91
C ARG A 132 -5.40 21.85 20.28
N HIS A 133 -4.42 21.28 20.98
CA HIS A 133 -4.63 20.73 22.31
C HIS A 133 -4.97 21.89 23.26
N GLY A 134 -6.13 21.81 23.93
CA GLY A 134 -6.69 22.91 24.73
C GLY A 134 -7.88 23.64 24.08
N GLN A 135 -8.18 23.40 22.79
CA GLN A 135 -9.52 23.63 22.25
C GLN A 135 -10.40 22.42 22.56
N GLU A 136 -10.51 22.05 23.84
CA GLU A 136 -11.70 21.33 24.28
C GLU A 136 -12.88 22.26 24.02
N SER A 137 -13.78 21.78 23.16
CA SER A 137 -15.08 22.34 22.90
C SER A 137 -15.75 22.69 24.23
N LYS A 138 -15.61 23.95 24.64
CA LYS A 138 -16.45 24.60 25.64
C LYS A 138 -17.84 24.76 25.02
N ARG A 139 -18.56 23.65 24.91
CA ARG A 139 -20.00 23.63 24.66
C ARG A 139 -20.69 23.53 26.02
N MET A 140 -20.98 24.70 26.58
CA MET A 140 -22.27 24.94 27.23
C MET A 140 -23.30 25.21 26.14
#